data_AF-A0A4Y2LCM5-F1
#
_entry.id   AF-A0A4Y2LCM5-F1
#
_cell.length_a   1.000
_cell.length_b   1.000
_cell.length_c   1.000
_cell.angle_alpha   90.00
_cell.angle_beta   90.00
_cell.angle_gamma   90.00
#
_symmetry.space_group_name_H-M   'P 1'
#
loop_
_entity.id
_entity.type
_entity.pdbx_description
1 polymer ?
#
loop_
_entity_poly.entity_id
_entity_poly.type
_entity_poly.pdbx_seq_one_letter_code
_entity_poly.pdbx_strand_id
1 'polypeptide(L)'
;SLPDTGALDQTIEGEKLNDSGPKGVEEMKTHGAVKLKVYIEYIKSGAGPFLRFALLLSYIATQVLFNGSDFWLTAWTNLEQRKYNVKDCWNDVNGTKVDLNETGQYNFTYGVFDRDFFNVNFGNASEGCFKLTSNYRIDEADAASRVNTPYHLSVYAGLVLIVFLLSLLRTIGFFHMCMKASRNLHNKMFRCVLRSPVAFFDSNPVGRVLNRFSKDVGVIDETMPMAALDATIIFCTLFGIICVVAIIEPLLLIPTLIISVAFIFLRRFYLPTARDVKRYEGITRSPVFSHLSTSLYGLTTIRAFKAQQPFEISFDHYQDKHTATWFMFISVTRWFGIVLDWLCVIYITCVTVTMVVLSEGELLRVFFPCLFVVCYGLARHNCS
;
A
#
# COMPACT_ATOMS: atom_id res chain seq x y z
N SER A 1 30.31 -41.37 -45.99
CA SER A 1 30.22 -40.09 -46.71
C SER A 1 28.86 -39.48 -46.42
N LEU A 2 28.79 -38.68 -45.35
CA LEU A 2 27.62 -37.85 -45.06
C LEU A 2 27.60 -36.70 -46.07
N PRO A 3 26.44 -36.33 -46.66
CA PRO A 3 26.31 -35.04 -47.33
C PRO A 3 26.03 -33.94 -46.30
N ASP A 4 26.66 -32.80 -46.55
CA ASP A 4 26.65 -31.57 -45.74
C ASP A 4 25.24 -31.08 -45.38
N THR A 5 25.00 -30.91 -44.07
CA THR A 5 23.84 -30.23 -43.48
C THR A 5 23.90 -28.70 -43.58
N GLY A 6 24.90 -28.13 -44.25
CA GLY A 6 25.08 -26.68 -44.39
C GLY A 6 24.29 -26.02 -45.52
N ALA A 7 23.77 -26.78 -46.48
CA ALA A 7 23.14 -26.22 -47.69
C ALA A 7 21.62 -25.98 -47.57
N LEU A 8 20.96 -26.50 -46.53
CA LEU A 8 19.51 -26.29 -46.30
C LEU A 8 19.20 -25.09 -45.40
N ASP A 9 20.20 -24.54 -44.72
CA ASP A 9 20.05 -23.41 -43.79
C ASP A 9 20.11 -22.05 -44.53
N GLN A 10 20.81 -21.99 -45.67
CA GLN A 10 20.98 -20.75 -46.44
C GLN A 10 19.81 -20.42 -47.39
N THR A 11 18.92 -21.37 -47.69
CA THR A 11 17.77 -21.13 -48.57
C THR A 11 16.57 -20.51 -47.85
N ILE A 12 16.61 -20.41 -46.52
CA ILE A 12 15.51 -19.84 -45.71
C ILE A 12 15.71 -18.33 -45.44
N GLU A 13 16.91 -17.77 -45.64
CA GLU A 13 17.18 -16.34 -45.39
C GLU A 13 16.82 -15.40 -46.56
N GLY A 14 16.34 -15.93 -47.70
CA GLY A 14 16.22 -15.15 -48.94
C GLY A 14 14.83 -14.66 -49.35
N GLU A 15 13.75 -15.21 -48.81
CA GLU A 15 12.40 -14.89 -49.30
C GLU A 15 11.65 -14.01 -48.31
N LYS A 16 11.70 -12.69 -48.56
CA LYS A 16 10.71 -11.75 -48.02
C LYS A 16 9.34 -12.19 -48.53
N LEU A 17 8.68 -13.07 -47.78
CA LEU A 17 7.23 -13.23 -47.83
C LEU A 17 6.64 -11.85 -47.56
N ASN A 18 6.18 -11.20 -48.63
CA ASN A 18 5.28 -10.08 -48.55
C ASN A 18 4.02 -10.57 -47.83
N ASP A 19 4.03 -10.42 -46.51
CA ASP A 19 2.87 -10.58 -45.65
C ASP A 19 1.84 -9.51 -46.05
N SER A 20 1.06 -9.90 -47.07
CA SER A 20 -0.09 -9.20 -47.60
C SER A 20 -1.34 -10.03 -47.35
N GLY A 21 -1.37 -10.74 -46.21
CA GLY A 21 -2.64 -10.96 -45.51
C GLY A 21 -3.24 -9.60 -45.14
N PRO A 22 -4.57 -9.48 -44.95
CA PRO A 22 -5.18 -8.22 -44.59
C PRO A 22 -4.51 -7.73 -43.30
N LYS A 23 -3.67 -6.69 -43.43
CA LYS A 23 -3.09 -5.99 -42.29
C LYS A 23 -4.25 -5.63 -41.38
N GLY A 24 -4.39 -6.36 -40.28
CA GLY A 24 -5.26 -5.97 -39.20
C GLY A 24 -4.80 -4.59 -38.82
N VAL A 25 -5.56 -3.57 -39.26
CA VAL A 25 -5.19 -2.17 -39.17
C VAL A 25 -4.76 -1.92 -37.73
N GLU A 26 -3.46 -1.67 -37.55
CA GLU A 26 -2.87 -1.49 -36.23
C GLU A 26 -3.74 -0.49 -35.47
N GLU A 27 -4.31 -0.95 -34.35
CA GLU A 27 -5.03 -0.07 -33.45
C GLU A 27 -4.11 1.11 -33.14
N MET A 28 -4.59 2.33 -33.37
CA MET A 28 -3.90 3.58 -33.03
C MET A 28 -3.75 3.65 -31.50
N LYS A 29 -2.82 2.88 -30.94
CA LYS A 29 -2.50 2.84 -29.52
C LYS A 29 -1.74 4.12 -29.23
N THR A 30 -2.40 5.08 -28.61
CA THR A 30 -1.75 6.30 -28.12
C THR A 30 -0.63 5.92 -27.17
N HIS A 31 0.61 6.21 -27.56
CA HIS A 31 1.80 5.98 -26.73
C HIS A 31 1.83 6.99 -25.56
N GLY A 32 2.11 6.50 -24.35
CA GLY A 32 2.42 7.34 -23.19
C GLY A 32 1.43 7.21 -22.02
N ALA A 33 1.65 8.06 -21.00
CA ALA A 33 0.78 8.13 -19.83
C ALA A 33 -0.53 8.85 -20.16
N VAL A 34 -1.65 8.36 -19.63
CA VAL A 34 -2.95 9.02 -19.76
C VAL A 34 -2.91 10.36 -19.02
N LYS A 35 -3.37 11.43 -19.68
CA LYS A 35 -3.39 12.78 -19.09
C LYS A 35 -4.36 12.82 -17.90
N LEU A 36 -3.97 13.47 -16.79
CA LEU A 36 -4.80 13.65 -15.60
C LEU A 36 -6.20 14.22 -15.91
N LYS A 37 -6.29 15.06 -16.94
CA LYS A 37 -7.55 15.63 -17.46
C LYS A 37 -8.61 14.56 -17.77
N VAL A 38 -8.21 13.38 -18.26
CA VAL A 38 -9.13 12.28 -18.60
C VAL A 38 -9.76 11.71 -17.33
N TYR A 39 -8.98 11.49 -16.28
CA TYR A 39 -9.48 11.03 -14.98
C TYR A 39 -10.43 12.05 -14.35
N ILE A 40 -10.11 13.34 -14.45
CA ILE A 40 -10.98 14.41 -13.95
C ILE A 40 -12.32 14.43 -14.72
N GLU A 41 -12.30 14.23 -16.04
CA GLU A 41 -13.50 14.17 -16.87
C GLU A 41 -14.38 12.97 -16.50
N TYR A 42 -13.78 11.83 -16.18
CA TYR A 42 -14.50 10.65 -15.69
C TYR A 42 -15.25 10.95 -14.38
N ILE A 43 -14.56 11.51 -13.38
CA ILE A 43 -15.17 11.88 -12.09
C ILE A 43 -16.27 12.93 -12.28
N LYS A 44 -16.05 13.93 -13.14
CA LYS A 44 -17.05 14.95 -13.50
C LYS A 44 -18.28 14.35 -14.18
N SER A 45 -18.09 13.30 -14.98
CA SER A 45 -19.18 12.60 -15.65
C SER A 45 -20.00 11.76 -14.67
N GLY A 46 -19.41 11.31 -13.55
CA GLY A 46 -20.10 10.49 -12.55
C GLY A 46 -20.95 11.25 -11.55
N ALA A 47 -20.49 12.42 -11.09
CA ALA A 47 -21.15 13.13 -10.01
C ALA A 47 -21.16 14.65 -10.19
N GLY A 48 -22.26 15.28 -9.76
CA GLY A 48 -22.35 16.74 -9.65
C GLY A 48 -21.33 17.29 -8.63
N PRO A 49 -21.05 18.61 -8.63
CA PRO A 49 -20.09 19.22 -7.72
C PRO A 49 -20.40 18.94 -6.25
N PHE A 50 -21.67 19.03 -5.86
CA PHE A 50 -22.12 18.74 -4.49
C PHE A 50 -21.83 17.30 -4.07
N LEU A 51 -22.21 16.31 -4.89
CA LEU A 51 -22.00 14.90 -4.55
C LEU A 51 -20.51 14.54 -4.51
N ARG A 52 -19.68 15.11 -5.39
CA ARG A 52 -18.22 14.94 -5.35
C ARG A 52 -17.61 15.47 -4.05
N PHE A 53 -18.06 16.66 -3.62
CA PHE A 53 -17.63 17.24 -2.36
C PHE A 53 -18.10 16.42 -1.16
N ALA A 54 -19.36 15.97 -1.15
CA ALA A 54 -19.91 15.12 -0.10
C ALA A 54 -19.19 13.78 0.02
N LEU A 55 -18.83 13.16 -1.12
CA LEU A 55 -18.01 11.95 -1.14
C LEU A 55 -16.60 12.25 -0.59
N LEU A 56 -15.93 13.30 -1.04
CA LEU A 56 -14.61 13.66 -0.51
C LEU A 56 -14.65 13.85 1.02
N LEU A 57 -15.67 14.56 1.51
CA LEU A 57 -15.87 14.77 2.94
C LEU A 57 -16.12 13.46 3.69
N SER A 58 -16.90 12.53 3.12
CA SER A 58 -17.13 11.23 3.75
C SER A 58 -15.85 10.38 3.80
N TYR A 59 -14.99 10.44 2.77
CA TYR A 59 -13.66 9.82 2.79
C TYR A 59 -12.79 10.37 3.91
N ILE A 60 -12.75 11.69 4.09
CA ILE A 60 -11.98 12.34 5.16
C ILE A 60 -12.57 11.98 6.53
N ALA A 61 -13.89 12.06 6.70
CA ALA A 61 -14.56 11.75 7.96
C ALA A 61 -14.33 10.30 8.39
N THR A 62 -14.47 9.33 7.48
CA THR A 62 -14.17 7.92 7.76
C THR A 62 -12.70 7.74 8.15
N GLN A 63 -11.76 8.41 7.49
CA GLN A 63 -10.34 8.30 7.83
C GLN A 63 -10.03 8.89 9.22
N VAL A 64 -10.61 10.04 9.56
CA VAL A 64 -10.44 10.66 10.88
C VAL A 64 -11.02 9.77 11.97
N LEU A 65 -12.21 9.19 11.75
CA LEU A 65 -12.83 8.27 12.72
C LEU A 65 -12.05 6.98 12.88
N PHE A 66 -11.50 6.43 11.79
CA PHE A 66 -10.65 5.23 11.83
C PHE A 66 -9.37 5.47 12.64
N ASN A 67 -8.65 6.57 12.34
CA ASN A 67 -7.47 6.95 13.13
C ASN A 67 -7.84 7.28 14.58
N GLY A 68 -9.01 7.89 14.79
CA GLY A 68 -9.54 8.21 16.11
C GLY A 68 -9.87 6.96 16.93
N SER A 69 -10.39 5.89 16.31
CA SER A 69 -10.64 4.62 17.00
C SER A 69 -9.34 3.94 17.42
N ASP A 70 -8.28 4.01 16.60
CA ASP A 70 -6.96 3.48 16.95
C ASP A 70 -6.32 4.25 18.10
N PHE A 71 -6.43 5.58 18.08
CA PHE A 71 -5.97 6.44 19.16
C PHE A 71 -6.73 6.18 20.46
N TRP A 72 -8.06 6.05 20.38
CA TRP A 72 -8.89 5.70 21.54
C TRP A 72 -8.51 4.35 22.12
N LEU A 73 -8.28 3.34 21.28
CA LEU A 73 -7.84 2.02 21.70
C LEU A 73 -6.50 2.11 22.44
N THR A 74 -5.52 2.85 21.90
CA THR A 74 -4.21 3.04 22.54
C THR A 74 -4.34 3.75 23.90
N ALA A 75 -5.19 4.79 23.99
CA ALA A 75 -5.45 5.48 25.24
C ALA A 75 -6.08 4.56 26.29
N TRP A 76 -7.08 3.75 25.89
CA TRP A 76 -7.73 2.80 26.78
C TRP A 76 -6.77 1.68 27.22
N THR A 77 -5.98 1.09 26.32
CA THR A 77 -5.00 0.05 26.68
C THR A 77 -3.95 0.57 27.65
N ASN A 78 -3.49 1.81 27.47
CA ASN A 78 -2.53 2.44 28.39
C ASN A 78 -3.13 2.66 29.79
N LEU A 79 -4.41 3.02 29.89
CA LEU A 79 -5.11 3.17 31.17
C LEU A 79 -5.30 1.81 31.86
N GLU A 80 -5.71 0.79 31.12
CA GLU A 80 -5.88 -0.56 31.69
C GLU A 80 -4.53 -1.14 32.12
N GLN A 81 -3.46 -0.93 31.36
CA GLN A 81 -2.12 -1.37 31.73
C GLN A 81 -1.61 -0.71 33.02
N ARG A 82 -1.87 0.60 33.21
CA ARG A 82 -1.54 1.30 34.48
C ARG A 82 -2.29 0.70 35.66
N LYS A 83 -3.56 0.32 35.50
CA LYS A 83 -4.37 -0.33 36.54
C LYS A 83 -3.81 -1.69 36.93
N TYR A 84 -3.38 -2.51 35.96
CA TYR A 84 -2.70 -3.78 36.25
C TYR A 84 -1.37 -3.56 36.98
N ASN A 85 -0.52 -2.63 36.52
CA ASN A 85 0.76 -2.33 37.18
C ASN A 85 0.59 -1.91 38.65
N VAL A 86 -0.43 -1.10 38.96
CA VAL A 86 -0.73 -0.70 40.35
C VAL A 86 -1.18 -1.89 41.21
N LYS A 87 -2.01 -2.78 40.66
CA LYS A 87 -2.49 -3.97 41.37
C LYS A 87 -1.36 -4.95 41.70
N ASP A 88 -0.41 -5.13 40.78
CA ASP A 88 0.76 -5.98 41.01
C ASP A 88 1.65 -5.40 42.12
N CYS A 89 1.88 -4.09 42.14
CA CYS A 89 2.58 -3.42 43.24
C CYS A 89 1.88 -3.62 44.60
N TRP A 90 0.54 -3.60 44.64
CA TRP A 90 -0.20 -3.80 45.89
C TRP A 90 -0.09 -5.24 46.42
N ASN A 91 -0.10 -6.22 45.52
CA ASN A 91 0.10 -7.63 45.89
C ASN A 91 1.51 -7.90 46.44
N ASP A 92 2.54 -7.24 45.89
CA ASP A 92 3.92 -7.36 46.40
C ASP A 92 4.10 -6.76 47.80
N VAL A 93 3.39 -5.67 48.12
CA VAL A 93 3.41 -5.05 49.47
C VAL A 93 2.74 -5.94 50.51
N ASN A 94 1.65 -6.63 50.15
CA ASN A 94 1.00 -7.59 51.05
C ASN A 94 1.76 -8.93 51.17
N GLY A 95 2.61 -9.25 50.19
CA GLY A 95 3.50 -10.41 50.20
C GLY A 95 4.80 -10.23 50.99
N THR A 96 5.18 -8.98 51.30
CA THR A 96 6.36 -8.66 52.10
C THR A 96 5.96 -8.13 53.47
N LYS A 97 5.73 -9.03 54.43
CA LYS A 97 5.97 -8.69 55.84
C LYS A 97 7.47 -8.46 56.01
N VAL A 98 7.93 -7.23 55.78
CA VAL A 98 9.29 -6.85 56.13
C VAL A 98 9.30 -6.59 57.64
N ASP A 99 9.53 -7.65 58.41
CA ASP A 99 10.02 -7.49 59.78
C ASP A 99 11.44 -6.93 59.68
N LEU A 100 11.60 -5.62 59.91
CA LEU A 100 12.89 -4.94 59.97
C LEU A 100 13.62 -5.28 61.27
N ASN A 101 13.95 -6.55 61.45
CA ASN A 101 14.78 -7.05 62.55
C ASN A 101 16.03 -7.70 61.96
N GLU A 102 16.87 -6.92 61.29
CA GLU A 102 18.32 -7.12 61.17
C GLU A 102 18.90 -6.04 60.25
N THR A 103 20.09 -5.54 60.58
CA THR A 103 20.81 -4.46 59.91
C THR A 103 21.40 -4.89 58.55
N GLY A 104 20.56 -5.47 57.68
CA GLY A 104 20.88 -5.73 56.28
C GLY A 104 20.34 -4.59 55.41
N GLN A 105 21.23 -3.86 54.75
CA GLN A 105 20.85 -2.99 53.64
C GLN A 105 20.21 -3.84 52.53
N TYR A 106 18.91 -3.72 52.34
CA TYR A 106 18.25 -4.23 51.14
C TYR A 106 18.10 -3.09 50.13
N ASN A 107 18.95 -3.09 49.10
CA ASN A 107 18.78 -2.24 47.92
C ASN A 107 17.57 -2.75 47.13
N PHE A 108 16.40 -2.18 47.38
CA PHE A 108 15.24 -2.42 46.53
C PHE A 108 15.47 -1.72 45.18
N THR A 109 15.95 -2.48 44.20
CA THR A 109 16.25 -1.98 42.85
C THR A 109 15.23 -2.55 41.86
N TYR A 110 13.93 -2.28 42.05
CA TYR A 110 12.93 -2.62 41.02
C TYR A 110 11.82 -1.57 41.05
N GLY A 111 11.54 -0.99 39.89
CA GLY A 111 10.31 -0.23 39.63
C GLY A 111 10.54 1.28 39.52
N VAL A 112 10.25 1.80 38.33
CA VAL A 112 10.16 3.24 38.03
C VAL A 112 9.22 3.91 39.05
N PHE A 113 9.78 4.74 39.93
CA PHE A 113 9.03 5.49 40.92
C PHE A 113 8.25 6.62 40.24
N ASP A 114 6.96 6.42 40.00
CA ASP A 114 6.08 7.51 39.58
C ASP A 114 5.73 8.38 40.80
N ARG A 115 6.21 9.63 40.82
CA ARG A 115 6.10 10.56 41.95
C ARG A 115 4.65 10.90 42.32
N ASP A 116 3.70 10.65 41.44
CA ASP A 116 2.29 11.02 41.64
C ASP A 116 1.55 10.09 42.63
N PHE A 117 2.11 8.91 42.93
CA PHE A 117 1.44 7.86 43.70
C PHE A 117 1.92 7.69 45.15
N PHE A 118 3.11 8.18 45.49
CA PHE A 118 3.75 7.96 46.80
C PHE A 118 3.94 9.26 47.57
N ASN A 119 3.58 9.27 48.85
CA ASN A 119 4.08 10.27 49.80
C ASN A 119 4.96 9.58 50.85
N VAL A 120 6.24 9.95 50.90
CA VAL A 120 7.19 9.43 51.88
C VAL A 120 7.18 10.37 53.08
N ASN A 121 6.51 9.97 54.16
CA ASN A 121 6.47 10.76 55.38
C ASN A 121 7.60 10.33 56.32
N PHE A 122 8.42 11.31 56.70
CA PHE A 122 9.52 11.13 57.64
C PHE A 122 9.02 11.37 59.07
N GLY A 123 8.80 10.30 59.85
CA GLY A 123 8.39 10.40 61.25
C GLY A 123 9.56 10.38 62.21
N ASN A 124 9.60 11.31 63.18
CA ASN A 124 10.61 11.27 64.25
C ASN A 124 10.36 10.05 65.15
N ALA A 125 11.33 9.15 65.22
CA ALA A 125 11.39 8.06 66.17
C ALA A 125 12.54 8.32 67.15
N SER A 126 12.27 8.06 68.43
CA SER A 126 13.24 8.14 69.52
C SER A 126 14.39 7.14 69.31
N GLU A 127 15.61 7.62 69.58
CA GLU A 127 16.90 6.91 69.63
C GLU A 127 17.10 5.75 68.63
N GLY A 128 17.60 6.11 67.44
CA GLY A 128 18.37 5.21 66.57
C GLY A 128 17.60 4.47 65.48
N CYS A 129 16.26 4.53 65.45
CA CYS A 129 15.45 3.94 64.39
C CYS A 129 14.74 5.03 63.59
N PHE A 130 14.80 4.97 62.25
CA PHE A 130 14.02 5.84 61.38
C PHE A 130 12.79 5.08 60.88
N LYS A 131 11.58 5.52 61.27
CA LYS A 131 10.34 4.87 60.81
C LYS A 131 9.93 5.44 59.45
N LEU A 132 10.31 4.75 58.38
CA LEU A 132 9.78 4.98 57.03
C LEU A 132 8.33 4.47 56.98
N THR A 133 7.37 5.39 56.86
CA THR A 133 5.98 5.03 56.55
C THR A 133 5.67 5.54 55.15
N SER A 134 5.54 4.63 54.18
CA SER A 134 5.01 4.94 52.87
C SER A 134 3.49 4.95 52.96
N ASN A 135 2.88 6.13 52.79
CA ASN A 135 1.43 6.21 52.64
C ASN A 135 1.13 6.35 51.14
N TYR A 136 0.39 5.39 50.59
CA TYR A 136 -0.13 5.44 49.23
C TYR A 136 -1.17 6.57 49.13
N ARG A 137 -1.12 7.38 48.08
CA ARG A 137 -1.96 8.60 47.99
C ARG A 137 -3.41 8.34 47.54
N ILE A 138 -3.73 7.13 47.08
CA ILE A 138 -5.02 6.79 46.47
C ILE A 138 -5.35 5.35 46.87
N ASP A 139 -6.45 4.98 47.50
CA ASP A 139 -6.69 3.55 47.80
C ASP A 139 -6.78 2.70 46.50
N GLU A 140 -6.43 1.40 46.53
CA GLU A 140 -6.60 0.47 45.39
C GLU A 140 -8.05 0.51 44.83
N ALA A 141 -9.02 0.74 45.72
CA ALA A 141 -10.43 0.95 45.38
C ALA A 141 -10.70 2.24 44.59
N ASP A 142 -9.93 3.32 44.83
CA ASP A 142 -10.02 4.58 44.09
C ASP A 142 -9.30 4.51 42.73
N ALA A 143 -8.25 3.70 42.60
CA ALA A 143 -7.58 3.45 41.32
C ALA A 143 -8.40 2.50 40.42
N ALA A 144 -9.00 1.45 40.99
CA ALA A 144 -9.82 0.48 40.26
C ALA A 144 -11.21 1.02 39.87
N SER A 145 -11.80 1.92 40.67
CA SER A 145 -13.10 2.54 40.36
C SER A 145 -13.05 3.59 39.24
N ARG A 146 -11.85 4.11 38.92
CA ARG A 146 -11.66 5.14 37.87
C ARG A 146 -11.67 4.61 36.44
N VAL A 147 -11.46 3.30 36.21
CA VAL A 147 -11.46 2.70 34.86
C VAL A 147 -12.65 1.76 34.73
N ASN A 148 -13.78 2.33 34.28
CA ASN A 148 -14.98 1.56 33.95
C ASN A 148 -14.78 0.82 32.62
N THR A 149 -14.21 -0.39 32.67
CA THR A 149 -14.03 -1.28 31.51
C THR A 149 -15.28 -1.42 30.63
N PRO A 150 -16.52 -1.62 31.15
CA PRO A 150 -17.70 -1.72 30.28
C PRO A 150 -18.04 -0.41 29.55
N TYR A 151 -17.72 0.74 30.13
CA TYR A 151 -17.91 2.05 29.49
C TYR A 151 -16.96 2.22 28.30
N HIS A 152 -15.65 1.98 28.50
CA HIS A 152 -14.65 2.09 27.43
C HIS A 152 -14.90 1.11 26.28
N LEU A 153 -15.31 -0.12 26.61
CA LEU A 153 -15.69 -1.14 25.63
C LEU A 153 -16.91 -0.70 24.80
N SER A 154 -17.93 -0.13 25.44
CA SER A 154 -19.14 0.35 24.76
C SER A 154 -18.84 1.51 23.80
N VAL A 155 -18.00 2.46 24.21
CA VAL A 155 -17.55 3.57 23.36
C VAL A 155 -16.77 3.05 22.16
N TYR A 156 -15.82 2.13 22.38
CA TYR A 156 -15.03 1.55 21.29
C TYR A 156 -15.91 0.76 20.30
N ALA A 157 -16.84 -0.06 20.80
CA ALA A 157 -17.79 -0.79 19.95
C ALA A 157 -18.66 0.16 19.11
N GLY A 158 -19.12 1.28 19.70
CA GLY A 158 -19.85 2.33 18.99
C GLY A 158 -19.01 2.99 17.88
N LEU A 159 -17.74 3.32 18.16
CA LEU A 159 -16.82 3.88 17.17
C LEU A 159 -16.60 2.93 15.98
N VAL A 160 -16.32 1.65 16.25
CA VAL A 160 -16.13 0.62 15.21
C VAL A 160 -17.39 0.48 14.36
N LEU A 161 -18.58 0.46 14.97
CA LEU A 161 -19.84 0.38 14.24
C LEU A 161 -20.06 1.60 13.33
N ILE A 162 -19.78 2.81 13.81
CA ILE A 162 -19.90 4.05 13.02
C ILE A 162 -18.92 4.03 11.85
N VAL A 163 -17.67 3.63 12.08
CA VAL A 163 -16.64 3.51 11.04
C VAL A 163 -17.09 2.50 9.97
N PHE A 164 -17.62 1.36 10.38
CA PHE A 164 -18.15 0.34 9.47
C PHE A 164 -19.30 0.88 8.61
N LEU A 165 -20.31 1.50 9.23
CA LEU A 165 -21.47 2.06 8.52
C LEU A 165 -21.08 3.17 7.54
N LEU A 166 -20.22 4.10 7.95
CA LEU A 166 -19.71 5.16 7.07
C LEU A 166 -18.86 4.60 5.94
N SER A 167 -18.05 3.57 6.20
CA SER A 167 -17.25 2.89 5.18
C SER A 167 -18.15 2.25 4.12
N LEU A 168 -19.24 1.60 4.52
CA LEU A 168 -20.24 1.05 3.60
C LEU A 168 -20.90 2.15 2.77
N LEU A 169 -21.40 3.21 3.42
CA LEU A 169 -22.07 4.32 2.75
C LEU A 169 -21.16 4.97 1.69
N ARG A 170 -19.90 5.21 2.06
CA ARG A 170 -18.88 5.78 1.18
C ARG A 170 -18.59 4.88 -0.01
N THR A 171 -18.40 3.57 0.20
CA THR A 171 -18.15 2.60 -0.87
C THR A 171 -19.33 2.51 -1.83
N ILE A 172 -20.55 2.41 -1.31
CA ILE A 172 -21.78 2.41 -2.12
C ILE A 172 -21.90 3.72 -2.92
N GLY A 173 -21.65 4.86 -2.28
CA GLY A 173 -21.67 6.17 -2.94
C GLY A 173 -20.63 6.29 -4.07
N PHE A 174 -19.44 5.73 -3.87
CA PHE A 174 -18.40 5.68 -4.88
C PHE A 174 -18.78 4.81 -6.08
N PHE A 175 -19.27 3.59 -5.85
CA PHE A 175 -19.75 2.72 -6.95
C PHE A 175 -20.93 3.33 -7.70
N HIS A 176 -21.84 4.01 -6.98
CA HIS A 176 -22.93 4.74 -7.62
C HIS A 176 -22.41 5.85 -8.56
N MET A 177 -21.37 6.59 -8.14
CA MET A 177 -20.70 7.58 -9.00
C MET A 177 -20.09 6.92 -10.24
N CYS A 178 -19.39 5.80 -10.10
CA CYS A 178 -18.76 5.08 -11.22
C CYS A 178 -19.80 4.57 -12.23
N MET A 179 -20.90 3.97 -11.75
CA MET A 179 -22.00 3.52 -12.60
C MET A 179 -22.67 4.67 -13.36
N LYS A 180 -22.83 5.83 -12.70
CA LYS A 180 -23.36 7.03 -13.36
C LYS A 180 -22.36 7.59 -14.38
N ALA A 181 -21.07 7.55 -14.09
CA ALA A 181 -20.01 7.98 -15.01
C ALA A 181 -20.04 7.14 -16.28
N SER A 182 -20.03 5.81 -16.13
CA SER A 182 -20.16 4.83 -17.21
C SER A 182 -21.33 5.15 -18.13
N ARG A 183 -22.55 5.25 -17.58
CA ARG A 183 -23.76 5.56 -18.37
C ARG A 183 -23.65 6.89 -19.12
N ASN A 184 -23.09 7.91 -18.47
CA ASN A 184 -22.93 9.23 -19.09
C ASN A 184 -21.88 9.23 -20.20
N LEU A 185 -20.76 8.54 -20.01
CA LEU A 185 -19.71 8.36 -21.01
C LEU A 185 -20.21 7.53 -22.20
N HIS A 186 -20.89 6.41 -21.94
CA HIS A 186 -21.55 5.60 -22.96
C HIS A 186 -22.51 6.44 -23.79
N ASN A 187 -23.42 7.18 -23.15
CA ASN A 187 -24.39 8.04 -23.86
C ASN A 187 -23.71 9.16 -24.65
N LYS A 188 -22.62 9.74 -24.13
CA LYS A 188 -21.84 10.77 -24.84
C LYS A 188 -21.18 10.19 -26.08
N MET A 189 -20.51 9.04 -25.96
CA MET A 189 -19.88 8.34 -27.08
C MET A 189 -20.92 7.91 -28.12
N PHE A 190 -22.04 7.32 -27.68
CA PHE A 190 -23.13 6.90 -28.54
C PHE A 190 -23.73 8.08 -29.33
N ARG A 191 -23.98 9.21 -28.66
CA ARG A 191 -24.44 10.45 -29.33
C ARG A 191 -23.44 10.98 -30.35
N CYS A 192 -22.13 10.89 -30.07
CA CYS A 192 -21.10 11.29 -31.02
C CYS A 192 -21.12 10.39 -32.27
N VAL A 193 -21.20 9.07 -32.10
CA VAL A 193 -21.26 8.11 -33.22
C VAL A 193 -22.48 8.36 -34.10
N LEU A 194 -23.67 8.57 -33.50
CA LEU A 194 -24.90 8.86 -34.26
C LEU A 194 -24.86 10.19 -35.04
N ARG A 195 -24.01 11.13 -34.61
CA ARG A 195 -23.87 12.46 -35.24
C ARG A 195 -22.66 12.55 -36.17
N SER A 196 -21.88 11.48 -36.30
CA SER A 196 -20.73 11.46 -37.20
C SER A 196 -21.19 11.48 -38.66
N PRO A 197 -20.50 12.22 -39.55
CA PRO A 197 -20.81 12.23 -40.98
C PRO A 197 -20.61 10.84 -41.59
N VAL A 198 -21.35 10.51 -42.65
CA VAL A 198 -21.25 9.21 -43.34
C VAL A 198 -19.81 8.92 -43.80
N ALA A 199 -19.07 9.95 -44.23
CA ALA A 199 -17.66 9.86 -44.61
C ALA A 199 -16.74 9.27 -43.52
N PHE A 200 -17.10 9.42 -42.23
CA PHE A 200 -16.36 8.79 -41.14
C PHE A 200 -16.45 7.25 -41.20
N PHE A 201 -17.62 6.72 -41.56
CA PHE A 201 -17.90 5.29 -41.63
C PHE A 201 -17.35 4.64 -42.91
N ASP A 202 -17.20 5.41 -43.99
CA ASP A 202 -16.51 4.95 -45.20
C ASP A 202 -15.01 4.70 -44.93
N SER A 203 -14.40 5.55 -44.09
CA SER A 203 -12.99 5.41 -43.67
C SER A 203 -12.79 4.43 -42.50
N ASN A 204 -13.83 4.22 -41.69
CA ASN A 204 -13.77 3.41 -40.47
C ASN A 204 -14.90 2.37 -40.49
N PRO A 205 -14.61 1.11 -40.84
CA PRO A 205 -15.63 0.08 -40.89
C PRO A 205 -16.32 -0.06 -39.52
N VAL A 206 -17.63 -0.27 -39.55
CA VAL A 206 -18.50 -0.30 -38.36
C VAL A 206 -17.98 -1.28 -37.29
N GLY A 207 -17.42 -2.42 -37.71
CA GLY A 207 -16.81 -3.40 -36.80
C GLY A 207 -15.64 -2.84 -35.99
N ARG A 208 -14.80 -1.97 -36.56
CA ARG A 208 -13.68 -1.33 -35.83
C ARG A 208 -14.20 -0.36 -34.78
N VAL A 209 -15.21 0.44 -35.13
CA VAL A 209 -15.84 1.39 -34.22
C VAL A 209 -16.51 0.66 -33.06
N LEU A 210 -17.23 -0.43 -33.35
CA LEU A 210 -17.89 -1.26 -32.34
C LEU A 210 -16.86 -1.94 -31.41
N ASN A 211 -15.81 -2.54 -31.96
CA ASN A 211 -14.77 -3.19 -31.17
C ASN A 211 -14.09 -2.21 -30.20
N ARG A 212 -13.79 -0.99 -30.68
CA ARG A 212 -13.22 0.06 -29.84
C ARG A 212 -14.20 0.55 -28.77
N PHE A 213 -15.44 0.81 -29.14
CA PHE A 213 -16.49 1.25 -28.22
C PHE A 213 -16.69 0.23 -27.09
N SER A 214 -16.85 -1.06 -27.43
CA SER A 214 -17.04 -2.13 -26.44
C SER A 214 -15.84 -2.30 -25.53
N LYS A 215 -14.61 -2.23 -26.08
CA LYS A 215 -13.37 -2.33 -25.30
C LYS A 215 -13.20 -1.16 -24.33
N ASP A 216 -13.43 0.06 -24.79
CA ASP A 216 -13.28 1.27 -23.96
C ASP A 216 -14.36 1.32 -22.86
N VAL A 217 -15.61 0.94 -23.15
CA VAL A 217 -16.67 0.81 -22.13
C VAL A 217 -16.34 -0.31 -21.13
N GLY A 218 -15.85 -1.46 -21.60
CA GLY A 218 -15.44 -2.56 -20.72
C GLY A 218 -14.35 -2.13 -19.72
N VAL A 219 -13.35 -1.38 -20.17
CA VAL A 219 -12.31 -0.82 -19.29
C VAL A 219 -12.91 0.12 -18.24
N ILE A 220 -13.83 1.00 -18.65
CA ILE A 220 -14.51 2.00 -17.80
C ILE A 220 -15.40 1.34 -16.74
N ASP A 221 -16.01 0.19 -17.06
CA ASP A 221 -17.01 -0.47 -16.21
C ASP A 221 -16.39 -1.52 -15.28
N GLU A 222 -15.41 -2.26 -15.76
CA GLU A 222 -14.83 -3.38 -15.03
C GLU A 222 -13.55 -2.98 -14.29
N THR A 223 -12.60 -2.36 -14.99
CA THR A 223 -11.25 -2.15 -14.45
C THR A 223 -11.11 -0.81 -13.71
N MET A 224 -11.76 0.23 -14.20
CA MET A 224 -11.61 1.59 -13.68
C MET A 224 -12.17 1.77 -12.25
N PRO A 225 -13.36 1.23 -11.89
CA PRO A 225 -13.93 1.44 -10.57
C PRO A 225 -13.08 0.82 -9.47
N MET A 226 -12.58 -0.40 -9.68
CA MET A 226 -11.72 -1.10 -8.71
C MET A 226 -10.41 -0.34 -8.48
N ALA A 227 -9.69 0.00 -9.56
CA ALA A 227 -8.43 0.73 -9.45
C ALA A 227 -8.59 2.13 -8.83
N ALA A 228 -9.69 2.83 -9.16
CA ALA A 228 -9.95 4.16 -8.63
C ALA A 228 -10.35 4.13 -7.14
N LEU A 229 -11.11 3.12 -6.72
CA LEU A 229 -11.45 2.91 -5.31
C LEU A 229 -10.18 2.65 -4.50
N ASP A 230 -9.35 1.70 -4.93
CA ASP A 230 -8.08 1.36 -4.26
C ASP A 230 -7.17 2.58 -4.16
N ALA A 231 -7.01 3.32 -5.27
CA ALA A 231 -6.19 4.54 -5.27
C ALA A 231 -6.71 5.59 -4.28
N THR A 232 -8.04 5.79 -4.20
CA THR A 232 -8.64 6.76 -3.29
C THR A 232 -8.49 6.32 -1.83
N ILE A 233 -8.68 5.04 -1.53
CA ILE A 233 -8.49 4.49 -0.19
C ILE A 233 -7.03 4.62 0.23
N ILE A 234 -6.10 4.11 -0.57
CA ILE A 234 -4.66 4.12 -0.27
C ILE A 234 -4.18 5.56 -0.05
N PHE A 235 -4.61 6.51 -0.88
CA PHE A 235 -4.22 7.91 -0.74
C PHE A 235 -4.74 8.54 0.57
N CYS A 236 -6.03 8.31 0.90
CA CYS A 236 -6.61 8.81 2.15
C CYS A 236 -5.95 8.17 3.38
N THR A 237 -5.69 6.87 3.35
CA THR A 237 -5.06 6.14 4.45
C THR A 237 -3.61 6.56 4.64
N LEU A 238 -2.83 6.70 3.56
CA LEU A 238 -1.46 7.20 3.63
C LEU A 238 -1.41 8.62 4.21
N PHE A 239 -2.28 9.51 3.75
CA PHE A 239 -2.39 10.86 4.29
C PHE A 239 -2.76 10.84 5.78
N GLY A 240 -3.72 10.00 6.16
CA GLY A 240 -4.14 9.81 7.55
C GLY A 240 -2.99 9.34 8.46
N ILE A 241 -2.24 8.33 8.04
CA ILE A 241 -1.08 7.81 8.80
C ILE A 241 -0.02 8.90 8.97
N ILE A 242 0.33 9.62 7.91
CA ILE A 242 1.32 10.70 7.98
C ILE A 242 0.87 11.80 8.96
N CYS A 243 -0.42 12.17 8.95
CA CYS A 243 -0.95 13.15 9.89
C CYS A 243 -0.86 12.67 11.35
N VAL A 244 -1.20 11.41 11.61
CA VAL A 244 -1.13 10.82 12.96
C VAL A 244 0.32 10.78 13.45
N VAL A 245 1.26 10.32 12.62
CA VAL A 245 2.70 10.29 12.94
C VAL A 245 3.20 11.71 13.23
N ALA A 246 2.80 12.70 12.43
CA ALA A 246 3.20 14.10 12.63
C ALA A 246 2.64 14.72 13.93
N ILE A 247 1.50 14.23 14.44
CA ILE A 247 0.90 14.71 15.70
C ILE A 247 1.52 14.01 16.92
N ILE A 248 1.71 12.69 16.85
CA ILE A 248 2.17 11.88 17.99
C ILE A 248 3.67 12.04 18.22
N GLU A 249 4.48 11.84 17.19
CA GLU A 249 5.95 11.85 17.30
C GLU A 249 6.56 12.43 16.01
N PRO A 250 6.70 13.78 15.92
CA PRO A 250 7.20 14.45 14.73
C PRO A 250 8.60 13.98 14.30
N LEU A 251 9.42 13.47 15.24
CA LEU A 251 10.77 12.99 14.93
C LEU A 251 10.76 11.79 13.97
N LEU A 252 9.72 10.95 14.01
CA LEU A 252 9.55 9.81 13.11
C LEU A 252 9.31 10.22 11.66
N LEU A 253 9.01 11.49 11.38
CA LEU A 253 8.83 11.98 10.01
C LEU A 253 10.14 11.98 9.21
N ILE A 254 11.30 12.05 9.89
CA ILE A 254 12.63 12.02 9.26
C ILE A 254 12.88 10.67 8.55
N PRO A 255 12.83 9.51 9.22
CA PRO A 255 13.00 8.22 8.55
C PRO A 255 11.90 7.95 7.50
N THR A 256 10.66 8.40 7.74
CA THR A 256 9.58 8.31 6.74
C THR A 256 9.90 9.09 5.46
N LEU A 257 10.50 10.28 5.57
CA LEU A 257 10.90 11.09 4.42
C LEU A 257 12.03 10.42 3.63
N ILE A 258 13.04 9.88 4.32
CA ILE A 258 14.18 9.18 3.69
C ILE A 258 13.69 7.99 2.86
N ILE A 259 12.83 7.14 3.43
CA ILE A 259 12.27 5.98 2.73
C ILE A 259 11.33 6.42 1.60
N SER A 260 10.56 7.50 1.78
CA SER A 260 9.71 8.05 0.72
C SER A 260 10.52 8.50 -0.50
N VAL A 261 11.68 9.12 -0.28
CA VAL A 261 12.60 9.51 -1.35
C VAL A 261 13.17 8.27 -2.05
N ALA A 262 13.63 7.27 -1.29
CA ALA A 262 14.11 6.00 -1.85
C ALA A 262 13.04 5.30 -2.71
N PHE A 263 11.79 5.28 -2.24
CA PHE A 263 10.65 4.75 -2.99
C PHE A 263 10.42 5.51 -4.30
N ILE A 264 10.52 6.85 -4.31
CA ILE A 264 10.37 7.64 -5.54
C ILE A 264 11.45 7.28 -6.56
N PHE A 265 12.70 7.08 -6.13
CA PHE A 265 13.78 6.63 -7.01
C PHE A 265 13.51 5.23 -7.57
N LEU A 266 13.13 4.28 -6.71
CA LEU A 266 12.80 2.92 -7.13
C LEU A 266 11.63 2.91 -8.13
N ARG A 267 10.59 3.70 -7.86
CA ARG A 267 9.43 3.87 -8.76
C ARG A 267 9.83 4.42 -10.12
N ARG A 268 10.77 5.38 -10.19
CA ARG A 268 11.27 5.93 -11.45
C ARG A 268 11.98 4.89 -12.31
N PHE A 269 12.62 3.90 -11.69
CA PHE A 269 13.26 2.79 -12.40
C PHE A 269 12.26 1.69 -12.82
N TYR A 270 11.40 1.27 -11.88
CA TYR A 270 10.47 0.16 -12.10
C TYR A 270 9.40 0.47 -13.15
N LEU A 271 8.76 1.65 -13.10
CA LEU A 271 7.60 1.94 -13.95
C LEU A 271 7.90 1.93 -15.46
N PRO A 272 8.99 2.56 -15.96
CA PRO A 272 9.35 2.47 -17.37
C PRO A 272 9.65 1.03 -17.79
N THR A 273 10.46 0.33 -17.00
CA THR A 273 10.86 -1.06 -17.26
C THR A 273 9.65 -2.01 -17.33
N ALA A 274 8.79 -1.99 -16.32
CA ALA A 274 7.59 -2.81 -16.27
C ALA A 274 6.63 -2.50 -17.43
N ARG A 275 6.53 -1.23 -17.83
CA ARG A 275 5.70 -0.81 -18.98
C ARG A 275 6.25 -1.35 -20.30
N ASP A 276 7.56 -1.25 -20.52
CA ASP A 276 8.19 -1.73 -21.75
C ASP A 276 8.12 -3.27 -21.85
N VAL A 277 8.33 -3.98 -20.75
CA VAL A 277 8.15 -5.45 -20.68
C VAL A 277 6.69 -5.82 -20.93
N LYS A 278 5.73 -5.12 -20.31
CA LYS A 278 4.30 -5.35 -20.56
C LYS A 278 3.90 -5.05 -22.01
N ARG A 279 4.52 -4.04 -22.63
CA ARG A 279 4.33 -3.74 -24.05
C ARG A 279 4.88 -4.88 -24.91
N TYR A 280 6.07 -5.39 -24.60
CA TYR A 280 6.68 -6.50 -25.33
C TYR A 280 5.82 -7.77 -25.22
N GLU A 281 5.24 -8.06 -24.05
CA GLU A 281 4.27 -9.14 -23.85
C GLU A 281 3.05 -8.99 -24.76
N GLY A 282 2.52 -7.76 -24.87
CA GLY A 282 1.40 -7.47 -25.77
C GLY A 282 1.74 -7.69 -27.25
N ILE A 283 2.98 -7.46 -27.68
CA ILE A 283 3.43 -7.69 -29.06
C ILE A 283 3.59 -9.18 -29.33
N THR A 284 4.22 -9.94 -28.43
CA THR A 284 4.45 -11.39 -28.60
C THR A 284 3.17 -12.21 -28.46
N ARG A 285 2.15 -11.68 -27.78
CA ARG A 285 0.83 -12.31 -27.65
C ARG A 285 0.04 -12.37 -28.96
N SER A 286 0.13 -11.34 -29.81
CA SER A 286 -0.72 -11.24 -31.01
C SER A 286 -0.47 -12.34 -32.06
N PRO A 287 0.79 -12.71 -32.39
CA PRO A 287 1.07 -13.81 -33.31
C PRO A 287 0.47 -15.15 -32.90
N VAL A 288 0.42 -15.47 -31.60
CA VAL A 288 -0.19 -16.71 -31.08
C VAL A 288 -1.66 -16.80 -31.49
N PHE A 289 -2.45 -15.74 -31.26
CA PHE A 289 -3.85 -15.70 -31.64
C PHE A 289 -4.06 -15.68 -33.16
N SER A 290 -3.22 -14.95 -33.89
CA SER A 290 -3.30 -14.89 -35.35
C SER A 290 -3.02 -16.25 -35.97
N HIS A 291 -1.94 -16.92 -35.55
CA HIS A 291 -1.57 -18.25 -36.05
C HIS A 291 -2.64 -19.29 -35.71
N LEU A 292 -3.18 -19.26 -34.50
CA LEU A 292 -4.29 -20.12 -34.08
C LEU A 292 -5.53 -19.89 -34.94
N SER A 293 -5.90 -18.62 -35.17
CA SER A 293 -7.05 -18.26 -36.00
C SER A 293 -6.89 -18.75 -37.43
N THR A 294 -5.75 -18.50 -38.07
CA THR A 294 -5.47 -18.96 -39.44
C THR A 294 -5.48 -20.48 -39.53
N SER A 295 -4.93 -21.16 -38.54
CA SER A 295 -4.93 -22.64 -38.47
C SER A 295 -6.34 -23.20 -38.35
N LEU A 296 -7.22 -22.56 -37.57
CA LEU A 296 -8.62 -22.97 -37.43
C LEU A 296 -9.41 -22.77 -38.72
N TYR A 297 -9.25 -21.62 -39.39
CA TYR A 297 -9.91 -21.37 -40.68
C TYR A 297 -9.40 -22.28 -41.80
N GLY A 298 -8.10 -22.61 -41.80
CA GLY A 298 -7.45 -23.47 -42.80
C GLY A 298 -7.38 -24.95 -42.45
N LEU A 299 -8.09 -25.41 -41.41
CA LEU A 299 -7.87 -26.73 -40.81
C LEU A 299 -8.05 -27.89 -41.79
N THR A 300 -9.05 -27.79 -42.68
CA THR A 300 -9.29 -28.81 -43.72
C THR A 300 -8.14 -28.90 -44.70
N THR A 301 -7.60 -27.77 -45.15
CA THR A 301 -6.44 -27.68 -46.04
C THR A 301 -5.20 -28.25 -45.38
N ILE A 302 -4.90 -27.86 -44.13
CA ILE A 302 -3.73 -28.36 -43.39
C ILE A 302 -3.80 -29.90 -43.26
N ARG A 303 -4.98 -30.45 -42.97
CA ARG A 303 -5.20 -31.90 -42.88
C ARG A 303 -5.08 -32.59 -44.24
N ALA A 304 -5.61 -31.99 -45.30
CA ALA A 304 -5.52 -32.52 -46.66
C ALA A 304 -4.07 -32.62 -47.17
N PHE A 305 -3.23 -31.63 -46.86
CA PHE A 305 -1.81 -31.62 -47.22
C PHE A 305 -0.90 -32.35 -46.21
N LYS A 306 -1.46 -32.90 -45.12
CA LYS A 306 -0.70 -33.53 -44.02
C LYS A 306 0.40 -32.62 -43.45
N ALA A 307 0.15 -31.32 -43.38
CA ALA A 307 1.11 -30.30 -42.95
C ALA A 307 0.94 -29.89 -41.46
N GLN A 308 0.47 -30.79 -40.59
CA GLN A 308 0.21 -30.48 -39.18
C GLN A 308 1.50 -30.13 -38.42
N GLN A 309 2.56 -30.93 -38.57
CA GLN A 309 3.81 -30.74 -37.81
C GLN A 309 4.48 -29.38 -38.02
N PRO A 310 4.64 -28.85 -39.26
CA PRO A 310 5.18 -27.52 -39.46
C PRO A 310 4.38 -26.40 -38.75
N PHE A 311 3.05 -26.54 -38.73
CA PHE A 311 2.18 -25.59 -38.03
C PHE A 311 2.29 -25.73 -36.51
N GLU A 312 2.42 -26.95 -35.98
CA GLU A 312 2.67 -27.19 -34.54
C GLU A 312 3.99 -26.55 -34.09
N ILE A 313 5.10 -26.79 -34.82
CA ILE A 313 6.41 -26.20 -34.51
C ILE A 313 6.35 -24.66 -34.54
N SER A 314 5.65 -24.10 -35.53
CA SER A 314 5.49 -22.64 -35.64
C SER A 314 4.67 -22.08 -34.47
N PHE A 315 3.62 -22.80 -34.05
CA PHE A 315 2.81 -22.41 -32.90
C PHE A 315 3.61 -22.46 -31.59
N ASP A 316 4.38 -23.52 -31.37
CA ASP A 316 5.26 -23.67 -30.21
C ASP A 316 6.29 -22.54 -30.14
N HIS A 317 6.88 -22.15 -31.28
CA HIS A 317 7.80 -20.99 -31.33
C HIS A 317 7.15 -19.68 -30.86
N TYR A 318 5.94 -19.39 -31.33
CA TYR A 318 5.21 -18.18 -30.89
C TYR A 318 4.82 -18.27 -29.42
N GLN A 319 4.41 -19.45 -28.95
CA GLN A 319 4.03 -19.69 -27.57
C GLN A 319 5.21 -19.57 -26.61
N ASP A 320 6.38 -20.11 -26.95
CA ASP A 320 7.60 -20.01 -26.15
C ASP A 320 8.03 -18.55 -25.99
N LYS A 321 7.98 -17.77 -27.07
CA LYS A 321 8.33 -16.34 -27.03
C LYS A 321 7.36 -15.53 -26.19
N HIS A 322 6.05 -15.81 -26.28
CA HIS A 322 5.04 -15.18 -25.42
C HIS A 322 5.24 -15.58 -23.96
N THR A 323 5.42 -16.86 -23.68
CA THR A 323 5.59 -17.42 -22.32
C THR A 323 6.84 -16.86 -21.65
N ALA A 324 7.97 -16.79 -22.35
CA ALA A 324 9.20 -16.19 -21.84
C ALA A 324 9.00 -14.71 -21.48
N THR A 325 8.28 -13.97 -22.32
CA THR A 325 8.00 -12.54 -22.07
C THR A 325 7.02 -12.34 -20.92
N TRP A 326 6.00 -13.19 -20.82
CA TRP A 326 5.05 -13.21 -19.71
C TRP A 326 5.75 -13.52 -18.38
N PHE A 327 6.67 -14.48 -18.39
CA PHE A 327 7.51 -14.77 -17.22
C PHE A 327 8.35 -13.55 -16.82
N MET A 328 9.02 -12.87 -17.75
CA MET A 328 9.75 -11.63 -17.46
C MET A 328 8.87 -10.56 -16.80
N PHE A 329 7.62 -10.39 -17.25
CA PHE A 329 6.68 -9.45 -16.64
C PHE A 329 6.37 -9.81 -15.17
N ILE A 330 6.16 -11.09 -14.89
CA ILE A 330 5.96 -11.59 -13.52
C ILE A 330 7.23 -11.36 -12.69
N SER A 331 8.40 -11.74 -13.20
CA SER A 331 9.69 -11.59 -12.51
C SER A 331 9.97 -10.14 -12.13
N VAL A 332 9.76 -9.19 -13.05
CA VAL A 332 9.93 -7.74 -12.78
C VAL A 332 8.98 -7.27 -11.68
N THR A 333 7.73 -7.75 -11.68
CA THR A 333 6.74 -7.41 -10.65
C THR A 333 7.09 -8.02 -9.28
N ARG A 334 7.59 -9.26 -9.25
CA ARG A 334 8.04 -9.93 -8.02
C ARG A 334 9.30 -9.28 -7.44
N TRP A 335 10.27 -8.95 -8.29
CA TRP A 335 11.49 -8.26 -7.88
C TRP A 335 11.17 -6.92 -7.21
N PHE A 336 10.29 -6.11 -7.79
CA PHE A 336 9.84 -4.87 -7.17
C PHE A 336 9.19 -5.10 -5.80
N GLY A 337 8.36 -6.14 -5.66
CA GLY A 337 7.78 -6.53 -4.37
C GLY A 337 8.85 -6.83 -3.31
N ILE A 338 9.83 -7.68 -3.65
CA ILE A 338 10.92 -8.04 -2.73
C ILE A 338 11.72 -6.80 -2.30
N VAL A 339 12.03 -5.89 -3.23
CA VAL A 339 12.76 -4.65 -2.90
C VAL A 339 11.92 -3.75 -1.98
N LEU A 340 10.61 -3.67 -2.19
CA LEU A 340 9.72 -2.94 -1.26
C LEU A 340 9.69 -3.58 0.12
N ASP A 341 9.66 -4.92 0.22
CA ASP A 341 9.68 -5.62 1.51
C ASP A 341 10.98 -5.34 2.27
N TRP A 342 12.12 -5.32 1.59
CA TRP A 342 13.40 -4.91 2.19
C TRP A 342 13.39 -3.46 2.68
N LEU A 343 12.80 -2.54 1.90
CA LEU A 343 12.62 -1.15 2.35
C LEU A 343 11.72 -1.05 3.57
N CYS A 344 10.66 -1.86 3.66
CA CYS A 344 9.79 -1.95 4.83
C CYS A 344 10.53 -2.48 6.06
N VAL A 345 11.35 -3.52 5.92
CA VAL A 345 12.17 -4.06 7.03
C VAL A 345 13.16 -3.02 7.54
N ILE A 346 13.85 -2.31 6.64
CA ILE A 346 14.75 -1.21 7.00
C ILE A 346 13.98 -0.11 7.74
N TYR A 347 12.82 0.30 7.22
CA TYR A 347 11.97 1.31 7.85
C TYR A 347 11.54 0.92 9.26
N ILE A 348 11.00 -0.29 9.45
CA ILE A 348 10.55 -0.79 10.76
C ILE A 348 11.73 -0.82 11.73
N THR A 349 12.90 -1.29 11.29
CA THR A 349 14.11 -1.33 12.13
C THR A 349 14.56 0.08 12.54
N CYS A 350 14.53 1.05 11.63
CA CYS A 350 14.85 2.43 11.96
C CYS A 350 13.85 3.03 12.95
N VAL A 351 12.55 2.79 12.76
CA VAL A 351 11.50 3.30 13.66
C VAL A 351 11.62 2.67 15.05
N THR A 352 11.82 1.35 15.15
CA THR A 352 11.94 0.67 16.45
C THR A 352 13.17 1.15 17.23
N VAL A 353 14.33 1.28 16.57
CA VAL A 353 15.54 1.83 17.21
C VAL A 353 15.30 3.27 17.67
N THR A 354 14.66 4.10 16.84
CA THR A 354 14.34 5.49 17.20
C THR A 354 13.42 5.55 18.42
N MET A 355 12.40 4.69 18.49
CA MET A 355 11.48 4.65 19.63
C MET A 355 12.15 4.16 20.92
N VAL A 356 13.03 3.16 20.86
CA VAL A 356 13.78 2.68 22.04
C VAL A 356 14.70 3.76 22.57
N VAL A 357 15.46 4.41 21.68
CA VAL A 357 16.33 5.56 22.01
C VAL A 357 15.53 6.69 22.66
N LEU A 358 14.34 7.02 22.13
CA LEU A 358 13.47 8.03 22.73
C LEU A 358 12.92 7.61 24.10
N SER A 359 12.63 6.32 24.31
CA SER A 359 12.12 5.82 25.60
C SER A 359 13.14 5.91 26.74
N GLU A 360 14.43 5.83 26.42
CA GLU A 360 15.53 6.04 27.38
C GLU A 360 15.91 7.53 27.54
N GLY A 361 15.06 8.44 27.04
CA GLY A 361 15.31 9.87 26.84
C GLY A 361 15.51 10.78 28.06
N GLU A 362 15.54 10.27 29.30
CA GLU A 362 16.17 10.98 30.44
C GLU A 362 17.71 10.82 30.40
N LEU A 363 18.23 9.76 29.77
CA LEU A 363 19.67 9.50 29.61
C LEU A 363 20.24 10.09 28.30
N LEU A 364 19.40 10.33 27.30
CA LEU A 364 19.84 10.69 25.93
C LEU A 364 20.01 12.19 25.66
N ARG A 365 19.62 13.07 26.60
CA ARG A 365 20.02 14.49 26.57
C ARG A 365 21.55 14.69 26.61
N VAL A 366 22.31 13.66 27.01
CA VAL A 366 23.78 13.63 27.04
C VAL A 366 24.39 13.07 25.74
N PHE A 367 23.65 12.28 24.95
CA PHE A 367 24.22 11.55 23.79
C PHE A 367 24.08 12.28 22.44
N PHE A 368 23.04 13.12 22.26
CA PHE A 368 22.87 13.92 21.04
C PHE A 368 24.02 14.90 20.76
N PRO A 369 24.64 15.55 21.77
CA PRO A 369 25.88 16.32 21.56
C PRO A 369 27.06 15.44 21.13
N CYS A 370 27.14 14.19 21.60
CA CYS A 370 28.24 13.28 21.27
C CYS A 370 28.18 12.77 19.83
N LEU A 371 27.00 12.49 19.28
CA LEU A 371 26.88 12.11 17.86
C LEU A 371 27.19 13.30 16.93
N PHE A 372 26.81 14.52 17.34
CA PHE A 372 27.17 15.73 16.61
C PHE A 372 28.68 16.00 16.66
N VAL A 373 29.35 15.77 17.80
CA VAL A 373 30.81 15.92 17.95
C VAL A 373 31.60 14.84 17.18
N VAL A 374 31.13 13.59 17.12
CA VAL A 374 31.78 12.52 16.36
C VAL A 374 31.63 12.73 14.85
N CYS A 375 30.46 13.17 14.36
CA CYS A 375 30.27 13.51 12.95
C CYS A 375 31.02 14.80 12.54
N TYR A 376 31.10 15.81 13.42
CA TYR A 376 31.87 17.04 13.15
C TYR A 376 33.39 16.83 13.27
N GLY A 377 33.83 15.89 14.13
CA GLY A 377 35.23 15.50 14.28
C GLY A 377 35.78 14.70 13.08
N LEU A 378 34.97 13.82 12.49
CA LEU A 378 35.35 13.07 11.29
C LEU A 378 35.37 13.94 10.01
N ALA A 379 34.57 14.99 9.93
CA ALA A 379 34.59 15.93 8.81
C ALA A 379 35.85 16.83 8.79
N ARG A 380 36.52 17.02 9.94
CA ARG A 380 37.71 17.88 10.04
C ARG A 380 39.03 17.16 9.76
N HIS A 381 39.04 15.82 9.73
CA HIS A 381 40.26 15.03 9.47
C HIS A 381 40.53 14.71 8.00
N ASN A 382 39.68 15.17 7.06
CA ASN A 382 39.88 15.04 5.61
C ASN A 382 40.10 16.40 4.89
N CYS A 383 40.46 17.44 5.64
CA CYS A 383 40.95 18.71 5.09
C CYS A 383 42.13 19.20 5.93
N SER A 384 43.27 18.52 5.78
CA SER A 384 44.60 19.14 5.80
C SER A 384 45.56 18.30 4.99
#